data_AF-A0A3L7TXP1-F1
#
_entry.id   AF-A0A3L7TXP1-F1
#
_cell.length_a   1.000
_cell.length_b   1.000
_cell.length_c   1.000
_cell.angle_alpha   90.00
_cell.angle_beta   90.00
_cell.angle_gamma   90.00
#
_symmetry.space_group_name_H-M   'P 1'
#
loop_
_entity.id
_entity.type
_entity.pdbx_description
1 polymer ?
#
loop_
_entity_poly.entity_id
_entity_poly.type
_entity_poly.pdbx_seq_one_letter_code
_entity_poly.pdbx_strand_id
1 'polypeptide(L)'
;ETLKKSYFESFRQRITFCPTLEPLGKYEAADYLIHHARIAQKLPGYFTESALEKLVSFSCGIPRILNQVGELSHQQVTQAGQNRLDLEHVQTAIELLKRPWLQVRENKEFDLLQNIDRVQGPEVRLLNHGELGRTA
;
A
#
# COMPACT_ATOMS: atom_id res chain seq x y z
N GLU A 1 -1.47 -3.29 11.57
CA GLU A 1 -1.12 -3.47 12.99
C GLU A 1 -0.46 -2.26 13.68
N THR A 2 0.12 -1.31 12.94
CA THR A 2 0.82 -0.13 13.50
C THR A 2 0.01 0.69 14.50
N LEU A 3 -1.28 0.91 14.25
CA LEU A 3 -2.14 1.69 15.16
C LEU A 3 -2.38 1.00 16.50
N LYS A 4 -2.17 -0.33 16.62
CA LYS A 4 -2.34 -1.08 17.89
C LYS A 4 -1.15 -0.95 18.84
N LYS A 5 -0.07 -0.30 18.43
CA LYS A 5 1.13 -0.10 19.27
C LYS A 5 0.82 0.87 20.42
N SER A 6 1.43 0.65 21.57
CA SER A 6 1.20 1.42 22.81
C SER A 6 1.41 2.93 22.65
N TYR A 7 2.31 3.35 21.78
CA TYR A 7 2.56 4.77 21.48
C TYR A 7 1.33 5.48 20.88
N PHE A 8 0.39 4.76 20.25
CA PHE A 8 -0.84 5.32 19.67
C PHE A 8 -2.07 5.20 20.59
N GLU A 9 -1.89 4.83 21.86
CA GLU A 9 -3.02 4.56 22.76
C GLU A 9 -3.93 5.79 22.95
N SER A 10 -3.35 6.96 23.23
CA SER A 10 -4.11 8.21 23.37
C SER A 10 -4.87 8.62 22.10
N PHE A 11 -4.37 8.22 20.93
CA PHE A 11 -5.03 8.46 19.64
C PHE A 11 -6.18 7.47 19.42
N ARG A 12 -5.99 6.19 19.76
CA ARG A 12 -7.04 5.17 19.66
C ARG A 12 -8.25 5.47 20.54
N GLN A 13 -8.05 6.06 21.72
CA GLN A 13 -9.14 6.49 22.60
C GLN A 13 -10.06 7.55 21.95
N ARG A 14 -9.62 8.20 20.87
CA ARG A 14 -10.39 9.20 20.12
C ARG A 14 -11.03 8.65 18.85
N ILE A 15 -10.77 7.39 18.51
CA ILE A 15 -11.38 6.72 17.36
C ILE A 15 -12.53 5.85 17.86
N THR A 16 -13.76 6.33 17.64
CA THR A 16 -14.97 5.62 18.06
C THR A 16 -15.25 4.38 17.20
N PHE A 17 -14.91 4.43 15.92
CA PHE A 17 -15.18 3.34 14.97
C PHE A 17 -14.01 3.17 13.99
N CYS A 18 -13.54 1.94 13.84
CA CYS A 18 -12.43 1.59 12.95
C CYS A 18 -12.79 0.30 12.20
N PRO A 19 -13.65 0.39 11.15
CA PRO A 19 -14.01 -0.76 10.35
C PRO A 19 -12.81 -1.20 9.49
N THR A 20 -12.70 -2.50 9.28
CA THR A 20 -11.74 -3.03 8.31
C THR A 20 -12.46 -3.20 6.98
N LEU A 21 -11.91 -2.60 5.92
CA LEU A 21 -12.37 -2.81 4.56
C LEU A 21 -11.49 -3.87 3.91
N GLU A 22 -12.13 -4.92 3.40
CA GLU A 22 -11.46 -5.96 2.66
C GLU A 22 -11.06 -5.45 1.26
N PRO A 23 -10.00 -6.02 0.65
CA PRO A 23 -9.67 -5.76 -0.74
C PRO A 23 -10.83 -6.12 -1.68
N LEU A 24 -10.90 -5.45 -2.83
CA LEU A 24 -11.88 -5.74 -3.86
C LEU A 24 -11.64 -7.13 -4.48
N GLY A 25 -12.70 -7.86 -4.80
CA GLY A 25 -12.60 -9.08 -5.59
C GLY A 25 -12.07 -8.83 -7.00
N LYS A 26 -11.67 -9.89 -7.73
CA LYS A 26 -11.13 -9.77 -9.10
C LYS A 26 -12.05 -8.95 -10.02
N TYR A 27 -13.34 -9.26 -10.00
CA TYR A 27 -14.34 -8.58 -10.84
C TYR A 27 -14.63 -7.17 -10.36
N GLU A 28 -14.76 -6.95 -9.05
CA GLU A 28 -14.98 -5.62 -8.48
C GLU A 28 -13.81 -4.67 -8.75
N ALA A 29 -12.57 -5.17 -8.71
CA ALA A 29 -11.38 -4.40 -9.03
C ALA A 29 -11.32 -4.02 -10.52
N ALA A 30 -11.75 -4.93 -11.40
CA ALA A 30 -11.89 -4.65 -12.83
C ALA A 30 -12.98 -3.59 -13.10
N ASP A 31 -14.15 -3.77 -12.50
CA ASP A 31 -15.27 -2.82 -12.61
C ASP A 31 -14.91 -1.45 -12.03
N TYR A 32 -14.17 -1.41 -10.93
CA TYR A 32 -13.62 -0.20 -10.33
C TYR A 32 -12.73 0.56 -11.33
N LEU A 33 -11.79 -0.12 -11.99
CA LEU A 33 -10.92 0.52 -13.00
C LEU A 33 -11.70 1.01 -14.22
N ILE A 34 -12.64 0.21 -14.72
CA ILE A 34 -13.50 0.58 -15.86
C ILE A 34 -14.36 1.79 -15.50
N HIS A 35 -14.91 1.82 -14.29
CA HIS A 35 -15.68 2.95 -13.78
C HIS A 35 -14.83 4.23 -13.73
N HIS A 36 -13.60 4.15 -13.19
CA HIS A 36 -12.68 5.29 -13.16
C HIS A 36 -12.30 5.78 -14.56
N ALA A 37 -12.05 4.89 -15.52
CA ALA A 37 -11.80 5.26 -16.90
C ALA A 37 -13.02 5.93 -17.56
N ARG A 38 -14.23 5.46 -17.27
CA ARG A 38 -15.47 6.08 -17.73
C ARG A 38 -15.64 7.49 -17.17
N ILE A 39 -15.38 7.71 -15.87
CA ILE A 39 -15.41 9.05 -15.26
C ILE A 39 -14.38 9.97 -15.94
N ALA A 40 -13.19 9.45 -16.25
CA ALA A 40 -12.16 10.14 -17.00
C ALA A 40 -12.46 10.27 -18.51
N GLN A 41 -13.70 9.97 -18.94
CA GLN A 41 -14.19 10.05 -20.31
C GLN A 41 -13.33 9.28 -21.32
N LYS A 42 -12.71 8.17 -20.89
CA LYS A 42 -11.99 7.28 -21.79
C LYS A 42 -12.98 6.47 -22.61
N LEU A 43 -12.57 6.13 -23.84
CA LEU A 43 -13.37 5.31 -24.74
C LEU A 43 -13.54 3.90 -24.17
N PRO A 44 -14.68 3.23 -24.46
CA PRO A 44 -14.81 1.80 -24.22
C PRO A 44 -13.65 1.04 -24.85
N GLY A 45 -13.10 0.06 -24.13
CA GLY A 45 -11.91 -0.69 -24.59
C GLY A 45 -10.57 0.02 -24.34
N TYR A 46 -10.56 1.10 -23.56
CA TYR A 46 -9.33 1.78 -23.13
C TYR A 46 -8.32 0.82 -22.50
N PHE A 47 -8.76 -0.13 -21.68
CA PHE A 47 -7.90 -1.20 -21.17
C PHE A 47 -7.96 -2.42 -22.09
N THR A 48 -6.83 -3.05 -22.39
CA THR A 48 -6.84 -4.45 -22.86
C THR A 48 -7.22 -5.38 -21.72
N GLU A 49 -7.76 -6.55 -22.07
CA GLU A 49 -8.03 -7.62 -21.09
C GLU A 49 -6.76 -8.00 -20.32
N SER A 50 -5.63 -8.19 -21.02
CA SER A 50 -4.34 -8.51 -20.42
C SER A 50 -3.82 -7.43 -19.47
N ALA A 51 -4.01 -6.15 -19.80
CA ALA A 51 -3.64 -5.04 -18.92
C ALA A 51 -4.50 -5.02 -17.66
N LEU A 52 -5.81 -5.22 -17.81
CA LEU A 52 -6.75 -5.22 -16.70
C LEU A 52 -6.46 -6.38 -15.74
N GLU A 53 -6.24 -7.58 -16.25
CA GLU A 53 -5.83 -8.73 -15.43
C GLU A 53 -4.52 -8.50 -14.71
N LYS A 54 -3.55 -7.85 -15.36
CA LYS A 54 -2.27 -7.52 -14.72
C LYS A 54 -2.40 -6.48 -13.62
N LEU A 55 -3.22 -5.45 -13.81
CA LEU A 55 -3.50 -4.43 -12.79
C LEU A 55 -4.18 -5.04 -11.56
N VAL A 56 -5.20 -5.88 -11.78
CA VAL A 56 -5.94 -6.54 -10.70
C VAL A 56 -5.05 -7.52 -9.93
N SER A 57 -4.28 -8.37 -10.64
CA SER A 57 -3.38 -9.33 -9.99
C SER A 57 -2.25 -8.66 -9.21
N PHE A 58 -1.68 -7.57 -9.72
CA PHE A 58 -0.59 -6.86 -9.03
C PHE A 58 -1.09 -6.09 -7.79
N SER A 59 -2.27 -5.49 -7.87
CA SER A 59 -2.82 -4.70 -6.77
C SER A 59 -3.44 -5.52 -5.65
N CYS A 60 -3.70 -6.82 -5.88
CA CYS A 60 -4.47 -7.68 -4.98
C CYS A 60 -5.84 -7.07 -4.60
N GLY A 61 -6.45 -6.30 -5.51
CA GLY A 61 -7.73 -5.63 -5.25
C GLY A 61 -7.66 -4.41 -4.33
N ILE A 62 -6.46 -3.93 -3.96
CA ILE A 62 -6.29 -2.76 -3.11
C ILE A 62 -6.49 -1.48 -3.95
N PRO A 63 -7.55 -0.67 -3.72
CA PRO A 63 -7.86 0.49 -4.56
C PRO A 63 -6.74 1.51 -4.65
N ARG A 64 -5.99 1.72 -3.55
CA ARG A 64 -4.86 2.66 -3.54
C ARG A 64 -3.76 2.23 -4.51
N ILE A 65 -3.47 0.93 -4.58
CA ILE A 65 -2.43 0.39 -5.48
C ILE A 65 -2.96 0.38 -6.91
N LEU A 66 -4.22 -0.01 -7.14
CA LEU A 66 -4.89 0.09 -8.45
C LEU A 66 -4.74 1.50 -9.03
N ASN A 67 -5.03 2.52 -8.22
CA ASN A 67 -4.91 3.92 -8.65
C ASN A 67 -3.46 4.31 -8.98
N GLN A 68 -2.48 3.89 -8.18
CA GLN A 68 -1.07 4.22 -8.44
C GLN A 68 -0.58 3.64 -9.77
N VAL A 69 -0.83 2.36 -9.99
CA VAL A 69 -0.36 1.67 -11.20
C VAL A 69 -1.16 2.16 -12.40
N GLY A 70 -2.47 2.33 -12.26
CA GLY A 70 -3.35 2.81 -13.32
C GLY A 70 -2.98 4.22 -13.79
N GLU A 71 -2.68 5.13 -12.87
CA GLU A 71 -2.25 6.50 -13.18
C GLU A 71 -0.92 6.51 -13.93
N LEU A 72 0.10 5.79 -13.43
CA LEU A 72 1.40 5.70 -14.10
C LEU A 72 1.29 5.06 -15.48
N SER A 73 0.47 4.01 -15.61
CA SER A 73 0.18 3.38 -16.90
C SER A 73 -0.48 4.36 -17.86
N HIS A 74 -1.44 5.17 -17.38
CA HIS A 74 -2.10 6.19 -18.19
C HIS A 74 -1.16 7.30 -18.65
N GLN A 75 -0.24 7.74 -17.78
CA GLN A 75 0.77 8.73 -18.13
C GLN A 75 1.64 8.26 -19.29
N GLN A 76 2.02 6.98 -19.31
CA GLN A 76 2.80 6.40 -20.41
C GLN A 76 2.03 6.37 -21.72
N VAL A 77 0.76 5.93 -21.69
CA VAL A 77 -0.13 5.94 -22.86
C VAL A 77 -0.24 7.35 -23.46
N THR A 78 -0.40 8.35 -22.58
CA THR A 78 -0.50 9.75 -22.99
C THR A 78 0.82 10.27 -23.59
N GLN A 79 1.96 9.95 -22.98
CA GLN A 79 3.28 10.32 -23.49
C GLN A 79 3.57 9.68 -24.85
N ALA A 80 3.10 8.45 -25.08
CA ALA A 80 3.25 7.74 -26.33
C ALA A 80 2.25 8.18 -27.42
N GLY A 81 1.31 9.08 -27.10
CA GLY A 81 0.23 9.50 -28.02
C GLY A 81 -0.75 8.37 -28.37
N GLN A 82 -0.83 7.35 -27.52
CA GLN A 82 -1.70 6.20 -27.71
C GLN A 82 -3.06 6.45 -27.04
N ASN A 83 -4.09 5.75 -27.50
CA ASN A 83 -5.45 5.86 -26.96
C ASN A 83 -5.91 4.59 -26.21
N ARG A 84 -4.99 3.64 -26.01
CA ARG A 84 -5.26 2.36 -25.37
C ARG A 84 -4.13 1.99 -24.42
N LEU A 85 -4.50 1.40 -23.28
CA LEU A 85 -3.63 0.92 -22.24
C LEU A 85 -3.46 -0.59 -22.38
N ASP A 86 -2.30 -0.95 -22.92
CA ASP A 86 -1.86 -2.33 -23.12
C ASP A 86 -0.98 -2.83 -21.97
N LEU A 87 -0.71 -4.15 -21.98
CA LEU A 87 0.05 -4.85 -20.95
C LEU A 87 1.45 -4.24 -20.69
N GLU A 88 2.13 -3.76 -21.73
CA GLU A 88 3.48 -3.20 -21.64
C GLU A 88 3.54 -1.94 -20.76
N HIS A 89 2.52 -1.08 -20.85
CA HIS A 89 2.41 0.11 -20.00
C HIS A 89 2.24 -0.29 -18.54
N VAL A 90 1.41 -1.30 -18.26
CA VAL A 90 1.20 -1.80 -16.89
C VAL A 90 2.49 -2.38 -16.32
N GLN A 91 3.22 -3.17 -17.10
CA GLN A 91 4.48 -3.77 -16.67
C GLN A 91 5.53 -2.71 -16.35
N THR A 92 5.62 -1.68 -17.20
CA THR A 92 6.56 -0.58 -16.98
C THR A 92 6.15 0.27 -15.78
N ALA A 93 4.87 0.55 -15.59
CA ALA A 93 4.35 1.23 -14.40
C ALA A 93 4.61 0.44 -13.11
N ILE A 94 4.44 -0.89 -13.14
CA ILE A 94 4.80 -1.76 -12.02
C ILE A 94 6.29 -1.68 -11.72
N GLU A 95 7.14 -1.71 -12.74
CA GLU A 95 8.58 -1.58 -12.57
C GLU A 95 8.96 -0.22 -11.97
N LEU A 96 8.31 0.86 -12.39
CA LEU A 96 8.49 2.20 -11.82
C LEU A 96 8.02 2.30 -10.37
N LEU A 97 6.97 1.58 -9.96
CA LEU A 97 6.54 1.52 -8.56
C LEU A 97 7.44 0.66 -7.69
N LYS A 98 7.98 -0.42 -8.26
CA LYS A 98 8.99 -1.24 -7.61
C LYS A 98 10.29 -0.49 -7.42
N ARG A 99 10.58 0.50 -8.29
CA ARG A 99 11.68 1.42 -8.06
C ARG A 99 11.35 2.21 -6.78
N PRO A 100 12.08 1.95 -5.70
CA PRO A 100 11.93 2.73 -4.49
C PRO A 100 12.43 4.13 -4.80
N TRP A 101 12.33 5.01 -3.84
CA TRP A 101 12.84 6.37 -3.86
C TRP A 101 14.39 6.41 -3.85
N LEU A 102 15.05 5.81 -4.86
CA LEU A 102 16.47 5.41 -4.94
C LEU A 102 17.48 6.56 -5.07
N GLN A 103 17.11 7.80 -4.71
CA GLN A 103 18.06 8.91 -4.54
C GLN A 103 17.80 9.80 -3.31
N VAL A 104 16.76 9.57 -2.50
CA VAL A 104 16.51 10.41 -1.30
C VAL A 104 16.92 9.72 0.01
N ARG A 105 17.27 8.43 0.01
CA ARG A 105 17.73 7.71 1.22
C ARG A 105 18.94 6.81 0.96
N GLU A 106 20.04 7.36 0.46
CA GLU A 106 21.36 6.79 0.79
C GLU A 106 21.62 6.77 2.32
N ASN A 107 20.79 7.45 3.11
CA ASN A 107 20.80 7.34 4.56
C ASN A 107 19.52 6.68 5.12
N LYS A 108 19.68 5.38 5.38
CA LYS A 108 19.01 4.52 6.37
C LYS A 108 17.51 4.22 6.23
N GLU A 109 17.23 2.91 6.35
CA GLU A 109 15.96 2.25 6.73
C GLU A 109 14.82 2.22 5.71
N PHE A 110 14.88 1.24 4.81
CA PHE A 110 13.68 0.60 4.28
C PHE A 110 13.90 -0.92 4.18
N ASP A 111 13.88 -1.58 5.34
CA ASP A 111 13.89 -3.04 5.46
C ASP A 111 12.71 -3.50 6.33
N LEU A 112 11.51 -3.05 5.97
CA LEU A 112 10.28 -3.27 6.75
C LEU A 112 9.38 -4.38 6.22
N LEU A 113 9.77 -5.09 5.16
CA LEU A 113 9.00 -6.23 4.64
C LEU A 113 9.79 -7.55 4.57
N GLN A 114 11.04 -7.59 5.08
CA GLN A 114 11.83 -8.83 5.15
C GLN A 114 12.29 -9.24 6.58
N ASN A 115 12.07 -8.41 7.61
CA ASN A 115 12.53 -8.72 8.99
C ASN A 115 11.40 -9.09 9.95
N ILE A 116 10.47 -9.96 9.53
CA ILE A 116 9.43 -10.47 10.45
C ILE A 116 10.01 -11.50 11.44
N ASP A 117 11.16 -12.11 11.17
CA ASP A 117 11.70 -13.23 11.97
C ASP A 117 12.91 -12.91 12.87
N ARG A 118 13.28 -11.64 13.10
CA ARG A 118 14.50 -11.29 13.86
C ARG A 118 14.35 -10.19 14.92
N VAL A 119 13.38 -10.31 15.81
CA VAL A 119 13.42 -9.57 17.08
C VAL A 119 13.37 -10.54 18.25
N GLN A 120 14.54 -11.05 18.63
CA GLN A 120 14.78 -11.44 20.03
C GLN A 120 14.57 -10.18 20.86
N GLY A 121 13.54 -10.19 21.71
CA GLY A 121 13.22 -9.07 22.60
C GLY A 121 14.35 -8.82 23.60
N PRO A 122 14.52 -7.58 24.10
CA PRO A 122 15.54 -7.28 25.10
C PRO A 122 15.19 -7.95 26.44
N GLU A 123 16.22 -8.50 27.06
CA GLU A 123 16.23 -9.09 28.40
C GLU A 123 15.72 -8.06 29.43
N VAL A 124 14.61 -8.38 30.09
CA VAL A 124 13.96 -7.51 31.07
C VAL A 124 14.74 -7.59 32.39
N ARG A 125 15.55 -6.57 32.71
CA ARG A 125 16.16 -6.44 34.03
C ARG A 125 15.14 -5.82 35.00
N LEU A 126 14.52 -6.67 35.83
CA LEU A 126 13.59 -6.24 36.88
C LEU A 126 14.34 -5.43 37.94
N LEU A 127 14.08 -4.13 38.03
CA LEU A 127 14.44 -3.33 39.22
C LEU A 127 13.32 -3.48 40.25
N ASN A 128 13.59 -4.31 41.27
CA ASN A 128 12.78 -4.41 42.47
C ASN A 128 12.81 -3.06 43.21
N HIS A 129 11.66 -2.40 43.31
CA HIS A 129 11.41 -1.40 44.35
C HIS A 129 10.22 -1.85 45.19
N GLY A 130 10.49 -2.85 46.04
CA GLY A 130 9.81 -2.96 47.32
C GLY A 130 10.76 -2.37 48.36
N GLU A 131 10.35 -1.28 49.00
CA GLU A 131 10.63 -0.97 50.41
C GLU A 131 9.90 0.32 50.80
N LEU A 132 8.61 0.16 51.14
CA LEU A 132 7.96 1.04 52.10
C LEU A 132 8.47 0.63 53.48
N GLY A 133 9.57 1.24 53.91
CA GLY A 133 10.14 1.09 55.25
C GLY A 133 9.99 2.38 56.04
N ARG A 134 9.06 2.37 57.00
CA ARG A 134 8.98 3.35 58.10
C ARG A 134 10.30 3.35 58.88
N THR A 135 10.79 4.52 59.24
CA THR A 135 11.53 4.70 60.50
C THR A 135 11.01 5.93 61.22
N ALA A 136 10.73 5.71 62.49
CA ALA A 136 10.34 6.69 63.51
C ALA A 136 11.46 7.68 63.81
#